data_AF-A0A3E0PSA9-F1
#
_entry.id   AF-A0A3E0PSA9-F1
#
_cell.length_a   1.000
_cell.length_b   1.000
_cell.length_c   1.000
_cell.angle_alpha   90.00
_cell.angle_beta   90.00
_cell.angle_gamma   90.00
#
_symmetry.space_group_name_H-M   'P 1'
#
loop_
_entity.id
_entity.type
_entity.pdbx_description
1 polymer ?
#
loop_
_entity_poly.entity_id
_entity_poly.type
_entity_poly.pdbx_seq_one_letter_code
_entity_poly.pdbx_strand_id
1 'polypeptide(L)'
;MPTTTEELNSFHEFARERLSNGGPDLTLDELFDLWRTENPSDELYAENVAAIAAAIEDFRTGDRGTPAGQDSDNLRQQFGIEQE
;
A
#
# COMPACT_ATOMS: atom_id res chain seq x y z
N MET A 1 17.30 7.96 2.97
CA MET A 1 16.99 6.93 3.97
C MET A 1 17.11 7.56 5.35
N PRO A 2 15.98 7.81 6.04
CA PRO A 2 16.01 8.25 7.43
C PRO A 2 16.64 7.16 8.31
N THR A 3 17.23 7.58 9.41
CA THR A 3 17.76 6.67 10.43
C THR A 3 16.63 6.14 11.31
N THR A 4 16.82 4.99 11.95
CA THR A 4 15.82 4.40 12.88
C THR A 4 15.42 5.38 13.98
N THR A 5 16.32 6.25 14.43
CA THR A 5 16.04 7.29 15.43
C THR A 5 15.11 8.38 14.88
N GLU A 6 15.29 8.81 13.62
CA GLU A 6 14.44 9.82 12.98
C GLU A 6 13.04 9.27 12.72
N GLU A 7 12.93 8.02 12.26
CA GLU A 7 11.65 7.33 12.07
C GLU A 7 10.88 7.18 13.40
N LEU A 8 11.58 6.80 14.47
CA LEU A 8 10.98 6.67 15.80
C LEU A 8 10.44 8.02 16.31
N ASN A 9 11.20 9.10 16.14
CA ASN A 9 10.77 10.43 16.55
C ASN A 9 9.57 10.91 15.73
N SER A 10 9.59 10.70 14.41
CA SER A 10 8.47 11.04 13.52
C SER A 10 7.20 10.29 13.89
N PHE A 11 7.29 8.98 14.14
CA PHE A 11 6.15 8.19 14.59
C PHE A 11 5.62 8.65 15.95
N HIS A 12 6.51 8.96 16.90
CA HIS A 12 6.12 9.44 18.22
C HIS A 12 5.37 10.78 18.15
N GLU A 13 5.83 11.72 17.31
CA GLU A 13 5.14 12.99 17.08
C GLU A 13 3.76 12.78 16.45
N PHE A 14 3.68 11.93 15.42
CA PHE A 14 2.43 11.55 14.77
C PHE A 14 1.42 10.94 15.75
N ALA A 15 1.86 9.97 16.56
CA ALA A 15 1.01 9.31 17.54
C ALA A 15 0.48 10.29 18.58
N ARG A 16 1.33 11.22 19.05
CA ARG A 16 0.95 12.24 20.02
C ARG A 16 -0.12 13.18 19.47
N GLU A 17 0.01 13.61 18.22
CA GLU A 17 -0.99 14.46 17.57
C GLU A 17 -2.33 13.73 17.46
N ARG A 18 -2.34 12.49 16.98
CA ARG A 18 -3.57 11.69 16.82
C ARG A 18 -4.28 11.42 18.15
N LEU A 19 -3.54 11.10 19.21
CA LEU A 19 -4.10 10.89 20.55
C LEU A 19 -4.68 12.19 21.14
N SER A 20 -4.04 13.34 20.89
CA SER A 20 -4.49 14.64 21.42
C SER A 20 -5.81 15.14 20.82
N ASN A 21 -6.14 14.71 19.60
CA ASN A 21 -7.34 15.12 18.86
C ASN A 21 -8.58 14.26 19.17
N GLY A 22 -8.61 13.58 20.33
CA GLY A 22 -9.69 12.65 20.70
C GLY A 22 -9.64 11.37 19.88
N GLY A 23 -8.43 10.84 19.69
CA GLY A 23 -8.06 9.87 18.66
C GLY A 23 -8.93 8.62 18.57
N PRO A 24 -9.00 8.01 17.38
CA PRO A 24 -9.75 6.79 17.14
C PRO A 24 -9.27 5.64 18.04
N ASP A 25 -10.14 4.64 18.29
CA ASP A 25 -9.83 3.35 18.96
C ASP A 25 -8.89 2.48 18.07
N LEU A 26 -7.77 3.05 17.61
CA LEU A 26 -6.74 2.33 16.90
C LEU A 26 -5.79 1.72 17.92
N THR A 27 -5.47 0.45 17.70
CA THR A 27 -4.34 -0.20 18.34
C THR A 27 -3.02 0.45 17.92
N LEU A 28 -1.95 0.18 18.68
CA LEU A 28 -0.62 0.71 18.37
C LEU A 28 -0.15 0.27 16.96
N ASP A 29 -0.47 -0.96 16.57
CA ASP A 29 -0.10 -1.52 15.27
C ASP A 29 -0.84 -0.79 14.14
N GLU A 30 -2.16 -0.57 14.28
CA GLU A 30 -2.94 0.18 13.29
C GLU A 30 -2.50 1.65 13.20
N LEU A 31 -2.07 2.25 14.31
CA LEU A 31 -1.54 3.61 14.31
C LEU A 31 -0.19 3.68 13.59
N PHE A 32 0.65 2.66 13.74
CA PHE A 32 1.93 2.55 13.04
C PHE A 32 1.73 2.31 11.54
N ASP A 33 0.80 1.43 11.16
CA ASP A 33 0.44 1.19 9.76
C ASP A 33 -0.10 2.46 9.07
N LEU A 34 -0.95 3.20 9.78
CA LEU A 34 -1.45 4.49 9.30
C LEU A 34 -0.30 5.50 9.11
N TRP A 35 0.62 5.59 10.08
CA TRP A 35 1.79 6.47 9.94
C TRP A 35 2.62 6.12 8.72
N ARG A 36 2.91 4.82 8.48
CA ARG A 36 3.67 4.37 7.29
C ARG A 36 2.95 4.67 5.99
N THR A 37 1.61 4.64 5.99
CA THR A 37 0.79 4.97 4.82
C THR A 37 0.83 6.47 4.51
N GLU A 38 0.75 7.31 5.54
CA GLU A 38 0.82 8.77 5.39
C GLU A 38 2.25 9.29 5.20
N ASN A 39 3.27 8.52 5.61
CA ASN A 39 4.69 8.85 5.54
C ASN A 39 5.45 7.73 4.82
N PRO A 40 5.18 7.49 3.52
CA PRO A 40 5.91 6.48 2.77
C PRO A 40 7.39 6.84 2.68
N SER A 41 8.26 5.83 2.67
CA SER A 41 9.68 6.07 2.39
C SER A 41 9.86 6.62 0.97
N ASP A 42 10.94 7.36 0.73
CA ASP A 42 11.27 7.87 -0.61
C ASP A 42 11.31 6.75 -1.67
N GLU A 43 11.80 5.58 -1.27
CA GLU A 43 11.87 4.38 -2.12
C GLU A 43 10.47 3.87 -2.47
N LEU A 44 9.60 3.69 -1.47
CA LEU A 44 8.22 3.25 -1.68
C LEU A 44 7.43 4.27 -2.51
N TYR A 45 7.65 5.57 -2.28
CA TYR A 45 7.05 6.63 -3.07
C TYR A 45 7.49 6.54 -4.54
N ALA A 46 8.79 6.40 -4.79
CA ALA A 46 9.33 6.28 -6.14
C ALA A 46 8.81 5.02 -6.87
N GLU A 47 8.75 3.88 -6.18
CA GLU A 47 8.18 2.63 -6.69
C GLU A 47 6.71 2.80 -7.07
N ASN A 48 5.89 3.39 -6.18
CA ASN A 48 4.48 3.64 -6.43
C ASN A 48 4.26 4.56 -7.64
N VAL A 49 5.05 5.63 -7.75
CA VAL A 49 5.00 6.55 -8.89
C VAL A 49 5.35 5.83 -10.19
N ALA A 50 6.39 4.99 -10.18
CA ALA A 50 6.79 4.21 -11.36
C ALA A 50 5.72 3.19 -11.77
N ALA A 51 5.09 2.50 -10.81
CA ALA A 51 4.02 1.54 -11.06
C ALA A 51 2.79 2.22 -11.69
N ILE A 52 2.38 3.38 -11.18
CA ILE A 52 1.27 4.16 -11.75
C ILE A 52 1.60 4.63 -13.16
N ALA A 53 2.82 5.14 -13.38
CA ALA A 53 3.25 5.59 -14.70
C ALA A 53 3.25 4.45 -15.74
N ALA A 54 3.69 3.24 -15.34
CA ALA A 54 3.64 2.05 -16.17
C ALA A 54 2.20 1.67 -16.52
N ALA A 55 1.31 1.59 -15.54
CA ALA A 55 -0.10 1.25 -15.76
C ALA A 55 -0.82 2.25 -16.70
N ILE A 56 -0.48 3.54 -16.61
CA ILE A 56 -0.99 4.56 -17.55
C ILE A 56 -0.50 4.29 -18.98
N GLU A 57 0.76 3.89 -19.15
CA GLU A 57 1.32 3.60 -20.47
C GLU A 57 0.74 2.31 -21.07
N ASP A 58 0.58 1.27 -20.27
CA ASP A 58 -0.09 0.03 -20.68
C ASP A 58 -1.52 0.36 -21.17
N PHE A 59 -2.25 1.18 -20.43
CA PHE A 59 -3.57 1.64 -20.85
C PHE A 59 -3.54 2.42 -22.17
N ARG A 60 -2.55 3.29 -22.39
CA ARG A 60 -2.39 4.04 -23.64
C ARG A 60 -2.08 3.15 -24.84
N THR A 61 -1.30 2.09 -24.63
CA THR A 61 -0.89 1.14 -25.66
C THR A 61 -1.95 0.08 -25.96
N GLY A 62 -3.04 0.05 -25.20
CA GLY A 62 -4.24 -0.73 -25.51
C GLY A 62 -4.67 -1.71 -24.42
N ASP A 63 -3.94 -1.79 -23.31
CA ASP A 63 -4.34 -2.62 -22.18
C ASP A 63 -5.66 -2.12 -21.58
N ARG A 64 -6.58 -3.05 -21.30
CA ARG A 64 -7.88 -2.77 -20.68
C ARG A 64 -8.08 -3.61 -19.42
N GLY A 65 -7.02 -4.25 -18.94
CA GLY A 65 -7.07 -5.23 -17.88
C GLY A 65 -7.83 -6.48 -18.29
N THR A 66 -8.24 -7.25 -17.30
CA THR A 66 -8.99 -8.50 -17.45
C THR A 66 -10.35 -8.37 -16.77
N PRO A 67 -11.40 -9.02 -17.32
CA PRO A 67 -12.67 -9.18 -16.62
C PRO A 67 -12.48 -9.71 -15.21
N ALA A 68 -13.24 -9.17 -14.27
CA ALA A 68 -13.22 -9.61 -12.88
C ALA A 68 -13.44 -11.13 -12.79
N GLY A 69 -12.56 -11.82 -12.06
CA GLY A 69 -12.60 -13.27 -11.90
C GLY A 69 -11.83 -14.06 -12.96
N GLN A 70 -11.61 -13.51 -14.16
CA GLN A 70 -10.97 -14.27 -15.25
C GLN A 70 -9.53 -14.67 -14.92
N ASP A 71 -8.72 -13.78 -14.34
CA ASP A 71 -7.37 -14.15 -13.92
C ASP A 71 -7.36 -15.15 -12.75
N SER A 72 -8.34 -15.06 -11.87
CA SER A 72 -8.51 -16.03 -10.78
C SER A 72 -8.80 -17.43 -11.35
N ASP A 73 -9.66 -17.53 -12.36
CA ASP A 73 -9.98 -18.79 -13.04
C ASP A 73 -8.78 -19.36 -13.79
N ASN A 74 -8.04 -18.51 -14.50
CA ASN A 74 -6.80 -18.90 -15.18
C ASN A 74 -5.77 -19.47 -14.20
N LEU A 75 -5.58 -18.81 -13.05
CA LEU A 75 -4.68 -19.29 -12.00
C LEU A 75 -5.15 -20.62 -11.41
N ARG A 76 -6.44 -20.77 -11.11
CA ARG A 76 -6.98 -22.05 -10.62
C ARG A 76 -6.72 -23.18 -11.60
N GLN A 77 -6.94 -22.96 -12.89
CA GLN A 77 -6.63 -23.96 -13.94
C GLN A 77 -5.14 -24.28 -13.99
N GLN A 78 -4.28 -23.25 -13.94
CA GLN A 78 -2.82 -23.43 -13.95
C GLN A 78 -2.31 -24.26 -12.77
N PHE A 79 -2.93 -24.09 -11.59
CA PHE A 79 -2.51 -24.77 -10.36
C PHE A 79 -3.37 -25.99 -9.99
N GLY A 80 -4.35 -26.37 -10.82
CA GLY A 80 -5.22 -27.52 -10.58
C GLY A 80 -6.14 -27.38 -9.36
N ILE A 81 -6.57 -26.14 -9.05
CA ILE A 81 -7.48 -25.85 -7.94
C ILE A 81 -8.93 -25.97 -8.46
N GLU A 82 -9.75 -26.79 -7.80
CA GLU A 82 -11.17 -26.96 -8.17
C GLU A 82 -11.97 -25.67 -7.95
N GLN A 83 -12.92 -25.39 -8.84
CA GLN A 83 -13.87 -24.28 -8.67
C GLN A 83 -15.04 -24.75 -7.79
N GLU A 84 -15.40 -23.97 -6.77
CA GLU A 84 -16.58 -24.21 -5.91
C GLU A 84 -17.90 -23.84 -6.60
#